data_AF-A0A356D1I3-F1
#
_entry.id   AF-A0A356D1I3-F1
#
_cell.length_a   1.000
_cell.length_b   1.000
_cell.length_c   1.000
_cell.angle_alpha   90.00
_cell.angle_beta   90.00
_cell.angle_gamma   90.00
#
_symmetry.space_group_name_H-M   'P 1'
#
loop_
_entity.id
_entity.type
_entity.pdbx_description
1 polymer ?
#
loop_
_entity_poly.entity_id
_entity_poly.type
_entity_poly.pdbx_seq_one_letter_code
_entity_poly.pdbx_strand_id
1 'polypeptide(L)'
;NQLPEPVDITSAGGFPINEGQPQIYITPVPDAKDLRDYILITPIPSIPAIYVYMQVKGKRTKNRLPEGKNGDLGPSNEILEKRNPETNELIQVRKYDSEGKPVKDIDYGHDHGAGDPHVHEWKYPSNSAPNKVRSAGRPLQSGETIND
;
A
#
# COMPACT_ATOMS: atom_id res chain seq x y z
N ASN A 1 -20.12 55.12 12.29
CA ASN A 1 -19.10 54.08 12.08
C ASN A 1 -19.42 52.89 12.95
N GLN A 2 -20.23 51.97 12.42
CA GLN A 2 -20.56 50.70 13.07
C GLN A 2 -19.30 49.82 13.04
N LEU A 3 -18.88 49.28 14.18
CA LEU A 3 -17.89 48.20 14.21
C LEU A 3 -18.48 46.99 13.46
N PRO A 4 -17.70 46.27 12.64
CA PRO A 4 -18.21 45.09 11.96
C PRO A 4 -18.61 44.03 13.01
N GLU A 5 -19.79 43.46 12.83
CA GLU A 5 -20.29 42.33 13.62
C GLU A 5 -19.32 41.14 13.53
N PRO A 6 -19.16 40.34 14.60
CA PRO A 6 -18.33 39.14 14.58
C PRO A 6 -18.90 38.13 13.58
N VAL A 7 -18.01 37.56 12.75
CA VAL A 7 -18.38 36.56 11.74
C VAL A 7 -18.91 35.31 12.44
N ASP A 8 -20.13 34.91 12.12
CA ASP A 8 -20.76 33.69 12.60
C ASP A 8 -20.08 32.46 11.98
N ILE A 9 -19.18 31.83 12.74
CA ILE A 9 -18.41 30.65 12.34
C ILE A 9 -19.18 29.34 12.43
N THR A 10 -20.50 29.37 12.70
CA THR A 10 -21.30 28.15 12.89
C THR A 10 -21.92 27.58 11.60
N SER A 11 -21.78 28.27 10.46
CA SER A 11 -22.23 27.76 9.16
C SER A 11 -21.04 27.27 8.32
N ALA A 12 -20.77 25.96 8.40
CA ALA A 12 -19.84 25.22 7.53
C ALA A 12 -18.40 25.77 7.43
N GLY A 13 -17.87 26.28 8.55
CA GLY A 13 -16.55 26.96 8.64
C GLY A 13 -15.34 26.04 8.43
N GLY A 14 -14.94 25.85 7.17
CA GLY A 14 -13.57 25.49 6.82
C GLY A 14 -12.68 26.73 6.86
N PHE A 15 -11.50 26.63 7.46
CA PHE A 15 -10.48 27.68 7.36
C PHE A 15 -10.12 27.92 5.88
N PRO A 16 -9.82 29.15 5.45
CA PRO A 16 -9.39 29.42 4.08
C PRO A 16 -8.12 28.62 3.77
N ILE A 17 -8.21 27.76 2.75
CA ILE A 17 -7.13 26.90 2.27
C ILE A 17 -6.23 27.66 1.30
N ASN A 18 -4.93 27.76 1.60
CA ASN A 18 -3.91 28.16 0.61
C ASN A 18 -3.22 26.89 0.09
N GLU A 19 -2.93 26.84 -1.22
CA GLU A 19 -2.15 25.74 -1.80
C GLU A 19 -0.81 25.58 -1.04
N GLY A 20 -0.55 24.37 -0.55
CA GLY A 20 0.66 24.03 0.20
C GLY A 20 0.55 24.05 1.73
N GLN A 21 -0.61 24.39 2.32
CA GLN A 21 -0.84 24.28 3.77
C GLN A 21 -1.62 23.01 4.16
N PRO A 22 -1.31 22.39 5.32
CA PRO A 22 -2.04 21.24 5.82
C PRO A 22 -3.49 21.62 6.15
N GLN A 23 -4.44 20.76 5.74
CA GLN A 23 -5.86 20.94 6.05
C GLN A 23 -6.13 20.49 7.49
N ILE A 24 -6.87 21.30 8.25
CA ILE A 24 -7.30 20.99 9.61
C ILE A 24 -8.77 20.56 9.53
N TYR A 25 -9.05 19.35 10.02
CA TYR A 25 -10.42 18.80 10.05
C TYR A 25 -11.01 18.93 11.46
N ILE A 26 -12.31 19.27 11.52
CA ILE A 26 -13.12 19.29 12.76
C ILE A 26 -13.82 17.95 13.04
N THR A 27 -13.29 16.86 12.46
CA THR A 27 -13.78 15.50 12.70
C THR A 27 -13.39 15.02 14.11
N PRO A 28 -14.05 13.97 14.65
CA PRO A 28 -13.60 13.33 15.89
C PRO A 28 -12.12 12.96 15.84
N VAL A 29 -11.47 13.02 17.01
CA VAL A 29 -10.05 12.65 17.15
C VAL A 29 -9.86 11.19 16.69
N PRO A 30 -8.88 10.90 15.81
CA PRO A 30 -8.62 9.53 15.34
C PRO A 30 -8.11 8.63 16.48
N ASP A 31 -8.22 7.32 16.31
CA ASP A 31 -7.66 6.36 17.26
C ASP A 31 -6.12 6.49 17.32
N ALA A 32 -5.53 6.33 18.50
CA ALA A 32 -4.08 6.46 18.69
C ALA A 32 -3.24 5.52 17.81
N LYS A 33 -3.78 4.35 17.43
CA LYS A 33 -3.14 3.39 16.52
C LYS A 33 -2.99 3.92 15.08
N ASP A 34 -3.80 4.90 14.71
CA ASP A 34 -3.82 5.51 13.38
C ASP A 34 -2.93 6.77 13.33
N LEU A 35 -2.30 7.14 14.46
CA LEU A 35 -1.32 8.21 14.56
C LEU A 35 0.09 7.61 14.60
N ARG A 36 1.00 8.20 13.81
CA ARG A 36 2.40 7.78 13.76
C ARG A 36 3.32 9.01 13.75
N ASP A 37 3.26 9.75 14.84
CA ASP A 37 4.00 10.99 15.05
C ASP A 37 4.97 10.90 16.23
N TYR A 38 6.02 11.74 16.18
CA TYR A 38 7.14 11.74 17.10
C TYR A 38 7.68 13.16 17.27
N ILE A 39 8.24 13.43 18.45
CA ILE A 39 9.15 14.57 18.66
C ILE A 39 10.56 14.01 18.71
N LEU A 40 11.40 14.41 17.76
CA LEU A 40 12.80 14.03 17.69
C LEU A 40 13.62 15.00 18.54
N ILE A 41 14.25 14.47 19.59
CA ILE A 41 15.24 15.19 20.40
C ILE A 41 16.61 14.65 20.01
N THR A 42 17.48 15.51 19.49
CA THR A 42 18.82 15.10 19.05
C THR A 42 19.84 15.29 20.18
N PRO A 43 20.94 14.51 20.19
CA PRO A 43 22.03 14.73 21.15
C PRO A 43 22.87 15.97 20.84
N ILE A 44 22.62 16.66 19.71
CA ILE A 44 23.32 17.89 19.31
C ILE A 44 22.54 19.08 19.88
N PRO A 45 23.07 19.81 20.89
CA PRO A 45 22.30 20.84 21.61
C PRO A 45 21.83 22.02 20.75
N SER A 46 22.48 22.25 19.60
CA SER A 46 22.13 23.33 18.68
C SER A 46 21.00 22.96 17.71
N ILE A 47 20.56 21.71 17.66
CA ILE A 47 19.42 21.29 16.84
C ILE A 47 18.17 21.30 17.73
N PRO A 48 17.17 22.16 17.44
CA PRO A 48 15.94 22.18 18.21
C PRO A 48 15.14 20.89 18.02
N ALA A 49 14.21 20.61 18.93
CA ALA A 49 13.31 19.47 18.79
C ALA A 49 12.49 19.59 17.50
N ILE A 50 12.30 18.46 16.80
CA ILE A 50 11.59 18.40 15.51
C ILE A 50 10.35 17.54 15.67
N TYR A 51 9.17 18.09 15.39
CA TYR A 51 7.95 17.31 15.28
C TYR A 51 7.87 16.67 13.89
N VAL A 52 7.63 15.36 13.83
CA VAL A 52 7.52 14.59 12.59
C VAL A 52 6.31 13.66 12.70
N TYR A 53 5.46 13.68 11.68
CA TYR A 53 4.42 12.67 11.50
C TYR A 53 4.72 11.85 10.24
N MET A 54 4.50 10.55 10.32
CA MET A 54 4.63 9.62 9.21
C MET A 54 3.27 9.10 8.82
N GLN A 55 3.08 8.78 7.54
CA GLN A 55 1.94 7.97 7.14
C GLN A 55 2.04 6.62 7.87
N VAL A 56 0.97 6.26 8.59
CA VAL A 56 0.73 4.86 8.96
C VAL A 56 0.82 4.05 7.67
N LYS A 57 1.42 2.85 7.72
CA LYS A 57 1.38 1.93 6.56
C LYS A 57 -0.08 1.81 6.16
N GLY A 58 -0.45 2.43 5.04
CA GLY A 58 -1.85 2.54 4.66
C GLY A 58 -2.45 1.14 4.60
N LYS A 59 -3.65 0.98 5.16
CA LYS A 59 -4.42 -0.24 4.90
C LYS A 59 -4.56 -0.34 3.38
N ARG A 60 -4.06 -1.42 2.76
CA ARG A 60 -4.20 -1.61 1.31
C ARG A 60 -5.67 -1.49 0.95
N THR A 61 -6.03 -0.43 0.23
CA THR A 61 -7.35 -0.27 -0.38
C THR A 61 -7.43 -0.98 -1.74
N LYS A 62 -6.28 -1.42 -2.27
CA LYS A 62 -6.17 -2.13 -3.54
C LYS A 62 -6.48 -3.61 -3.35
N ASN A 63 -7.49 -4.10 -4.07
CA ASN A 63 -7.82 -5.53 -4.21
C ASN A 63 -6.80 -6.27 -5.10
N ARG A 64 -5.53 -6.14 -4.77
CA ARG A 64 -4.39 -6.78 -5.43
C ARG A 64 -3.45 -7.27 -4.32
N LEU A 65 -2.49 -8.13 -4.63
CA LEU A 65 -1.38 -8.41 -3.72
C LEU A 65 -0.20 -7.42 -3.96
N PRO A 66 0.69 -7.21 -2.97
CA PRO A 66 1.90 -6.41 -3.13
C PRO A 66 2.73 -6.76 -4.36
N GLU A 67 3.18 -5.74 -5.10
CA GLU A 67 4.02 -5.91 -6.32
C GLU A 67 5.43 -5.34 -6.14
N GLY A 68 5.71 -4.71 -5.01
CA GLY A 68 6.98 -4.04 -4.72
C GLY A 68 7.14 -2.65 -5.32
N LYS A 69 6.23 -2.19 -6.18
CA LYS A 69 6.24 -0.85 -6.77
C LYS A 69 5.97 0.21 -5.69
N ASN A 70 6.73 1.31 -5.71
CA ASN A 70 6.60 2.42 -4.75
C ASN A 70 6.71 1.99 -3.26
N GLY A 71 7.43 0.91 -2.97
CA GLY A 71 7.59 0.40 -1.60
C GLY A 71 6.46 -0.48 -1.08
N ASP A 72 5.50 -0.86 -1.93
CA ASP A 72 4.42 -1.81 -1.61
C ASP A 72 4.94 -3.26 -1.60
N LEU A 73 5.74 -3.59 -0.59
CA LEU A 73 6.37 -4.89 -0.41
C LEU A 73 5.42 -5.88 0.27
N GLY A 74 5.52 -7.14 -0.13
CA GLY A 74 4.89 -8.25 0.57
C GLY A 74 5.69 -8.70 1.80
N PRO A 75 5.22 -9.73 2.52
CA PRO A 75 5.98 -10.34 3.58
C PRO A 75 7.21 -11.08 3.00
N SER A 76 8.37 -10.93 3.64
CA SER A 76 9.63 -11.50 3.16
C SER A 76 9.62 -13.04 3.22
N ASN A 77 10.01 -13.70 2.12
CA ASN A 77 10.05 -15.17 1.97
C ASN A 77 8.71 -15.89 2.24
N GLU A 78 7.60 -15.15 2.23
CA GLU A 78 6.28 -15.69 2.54
C GLU A 78 5.39 -15.76 1.29
N ILE A 79 4.21 -16.33 1.49
CA ILE A 79 3.18 -16.48 0.47
C ILE A 79 1.93 -15.73 0.94
N LEU A 80 1.30 -15.00 0.03
CA LEU A 80 -0.03 -14.43 0.27
C LEU A 80 -1.07 -15.04 -0.66
N GLU A 81 -2.27 -15.25 -0.11
CA GLU A 81 -3.45 -15.62 -0.87
C GLU A 81 -4.35 -14.40 -1.08
N LYS A 82 -4.96 -14.34 -2.26
CA LYS A 82 -6.10 -13.48 -2.55
C LYS A 82 -7.29 -14.38 -2.80
N ARG A 83 -8.37 -14.15 -2.06
CA ARG A 83 -9.65 -14.84 -2.21
C ARG A 83 -10.74 -13.86 -2.61
N ASN A 84 -11.79 -14.37 -3.25
CA ASN A 84 -13.01 -13.61 -3.50
C ASN A 84 -13.65 -13.30 -2.13
N PRO A 85 -13.93 -12.03 -1.79
CA PRO A 85 -14.52 -11.68 -0.49
C PRO A 85 -15.95 -12.21 -0.31
N GLU A 86 -16.67 -12.50 -1.38
CA GLU A 86 -18.05 -13.00 -1.34
C GLU A 86 -18.11 -14.53 -1.31
N THR A 87 -17.34 -15.20 -2.18
CA THR A 87 -17.38 -16.66 -2.34
C THR A 87 -16.27 -17.40 -1.56
N ASN A 88 -15.26 -16.68 -1.07
CA ASN A 88 -14.04 -17.22 -0.47
C ASN A 88 -13.20 -18.15 -1.38
N GLU A 89 -13.52 -18.18 -2.68
CA GLU A 89 -12.76 -18.92 -3.69
C GLU A 89 -11.38 -18.30 -3.87
N LEU A 90 -10.37 -19.16 -4.05
CA LEU A 90 -9.01 -18.73 -4.30
C LEU A 90 -8.93 -18.08 -5.69
N ILE A 91 -8.38 -16.87 -5.75
CA ILE A 91 -8.17 -16.12 -6.99
C ILE A 91 -6.69 -16.15 -7.37
N GLN A 92 -5.82 -15.99 -6.38
CA GLN A 92 -4.39 -15.90 -6.63
C GLN A 92 -3.58 -16.33 -5.39
N VAL A 93 -2.45 -16.99 -5.63
CA VAL A 93 -1.39 -17.20 -4.64
C VAL A 93 -0.12 -16.52 -5.14
N ARG A 94 0.57 -15.74 -4.30
CA ARG A 94 1.81 -15.03 -4.65
C ARG A 94 2.93 -15.33 -3.66
N LYS A 95 4.08 -15.77 -4.16
CA LYS A 95 5.34 -15.92 -3.40
C LYS A 95 6.19 -14.67 -3.48
N TYR A 96 6.85 -14.33 -2.38
CA TYR A 96 7.79 -13.21 -2.27
C TYR A 96 9.20 -13.71 -1.95
N ASP A 97 10.20 -12.93 -2.35
CA ASP A 97 11.59 -13.13 -1.94
C ASP A 97 11.90 -12.48 -0.58
N SER A 98 13.16 -12.54 -0.16
CA SER A 98 13.63 -12.01 1.12
C SER A 98 13.43 -10.49 1.27
N GLU A 99 13.31 -9.77 0.16
CA GLU A 99 13.07 -8.33 0.14
C GLU A 99 11.57 -7.99 0.08
N GLY A 100 10.69 -8.99 0.05
CA GLY A 100 9.25 -8.79 -0.11
C GLY A 100 8.85 -8.41 -1.54
N LYS A 101 9.70 -8.68 -2.54
CA LYS A 101 9.36 -8.50 -3.95
C LYS A 101 8.74 -9.79 -4.50
N PRO A 102 7.73 -9.70 -5.37
CA PRO A 102 7.05 -10.88 -5.91
C PRO A 102 8.01 -11.76 -6.73
N VAL A 103 7.77 -13.06 -6.74
CA VAL A 103 8.57 -14.04 -7.49
C VAL A 103 7.69 -14.83 -8.44
N LYS A 104 6.56 -15.32 -7.95
CA LYS A 104 5.67 -16.24 -8.69
C LYS A 104 4.22 -16.00 -8.28
N ASP A 105 3.33 -16.05 -9.25
CA ASP A 105 1.88 -16.12 -9.06
C ASP A 105 1.33 -17.42 -9.62
N ILE A 106 0.33 -17.98 -8.94
CA ILE A 106 -0.61 -18.92 -9.54
C ILE A 106 -1.99 -18.28 -9.45
N ASP A 107 -2.62 -18.11 -10.60
CA ASP A 107 -3.94 -17.53 -10.77
C ASP A 107 -4.97 -18.63 -11.01
N TYR A 108 -6.17 -18.43 -10.46
CA TYR A 108 -7.26 -19.40 -10.44
C TYR A 108 -8.58 -18.75 -10.88
N GLY A 109 -9.52 -19.57 -11.35
CA GLY A 109 -10.90 -19.19 -11.61
C GLY A 109 -11.09 -18.29 -12.82
N HIS A 110 -10.07 -18.17 -13.68
CA HIS A 110 -10.17 -17.47 -14.95
C HIS A 110 -9.12 -17.98 -15.95
N ASP A 111 -9.49 -17.97 -17.24
CA ASP A 111 -8.61 -18.35 -18.34
C ASP A 111 -8.55 -17.24 -19.40
N HIS A 112 -7.32 -16.87 -19.77
CA HIS A 112 -7.00 -15.94 -20.84
C HIS A 112 -6.20 -16.60 -21.99
N GLY A 113 -6.35 -17.93 -22.15
CA GLY A 113 -5.67 -18.75 -23.15
C GLY A 113 -4.46 -19.54 -22.62
N ALA A 114 -4.20 -19.51 -21.31
CA ALA A 114 -3.09 -20.21 -20.66
C ALA A 114 -3.57 -21.41 -19.82
N GLY A 115 -4.87 -21.62 -19.73
CA GLY A 115 -5.50 -22.60 -18.84
C GLY A 115 -5.89 -22.00 -17.49
N ASP A 116 -6.61 -22.81 -16.72
CA ASP A 116 -7.01 -22.49 -15.35
C ASP A 116 -6.73 -23.72 -14.47
N PRO A 117 -5.79 -23.64 -13.51
CA PRO A 117 -4.97 -22.46 -13.17
C PRO A 117 -3.84 -22.17 -14.16
N HIS A 118 -3.28 -20.97 -14.07
CA HIS A 118 -2.08 -20.57 -14.83
C HIS A 118 -1.06 -19.80 -13.98
N VAL A 119 0.20 -19.83 -14.42
CA VAL A 119 1.36 -19.32 -13.68
C VAL A 119 1.88 -18.05 -14.32
N HIS A 120 2.29 -17.09 -13.49
CA HIS A 120 3.10 -15.95 -13.91
C HIS A 120 4.38 -15.84 -13.09
N GLU A 121 5.49 -15.57 -13.77
CA GLU A 121 6.77 -15.30 -13.13
C GLU A 121 6.98 -13.79 -12.98
N TRP A 122 7.75 -13.39 -11.97
CA TRP A 122 8.17 -12.00 -11.77
C TRP A 122 9.67 -11.88 -11.99
N LYS A 123 10.06 -11.13 -13.02
CA LYS A 123 11.47 -10.96 -13.40
C LYS A 123 11.82 -9.50 -13.60
N TYR A 124 13.07 -9.15 -13.35
CA TYR A 124 13.57 -7.84 -13.71
C TYR A 124 13.70 -7.76 -15.23
N PRO A 125 13.11 -6.75 -15.89
CA PRO A 125 13.23 -6.58 -17.33
C PRO A 125 14.66 -6.19 -17.75
N SER A 126 15.46 -5.64 -16.83
CA SER A 126 16.88 -5.36 -17.00
C SER A 126 17.58 -5.28 -15.63
N ASN A 127 18.91 -5.35 -15.59
CA ASN A 127 19.69 -5.27 -14.34
C ASN A 127 19.53 -3.94 -13.60
N SER A 128 19.13 -2.87 -14.29
CA SER A 128 18.92 -1.54 -13.70
C SER A 128 17.46 -1.26 -13.35
N ALA A 129 16.55 -2.20 -13.62
CA ALA A 129 15.14 -1.99 -13.37
C ALA A 129 14.85 -2.03 -11.86
N PRO A 130 14.16 -1.03 -11.29
CA PRO A 130 13.92 -0.96 -9.85
C PRO A 130 12.87 -1.96 -9.35
N ASN A 131 12.09 -2.55 -10.26
CA ASN A 131 11.00 -3.47 -9.93
C ASN A 131 10.91 -4.61 -10.95
N LYS A 132 10.48 -5.77 -10.46
CA LYS A 132 10.10 -6.90 -11.31
C LYS A 132 8.81 -6.59 -12.06
N VAL A 133 8.70 -7.20 -13.24
CA VAL A 133 7.50 -7.18 -14.07
C VAL A 133 6.96 -8.60 -14.14
N ARG A 134 5.63 -8.70 -14.08
CA ARG A 134 4.89 -9.95 -14.25
C ARG A 134 4.97 -10.41 -15.69
N SER A 135 5.35 -11.66 -15.93
CA SER A 135 5.38 -12.26 -17.26
C SER A 135 3.98 -12.48 -17.83
N ALA A 136 3.89 -12.87 -19.10
CA ALA A 136 2.68 -13.50 -19.61
C ALA A 136 2.37 -14.80 -18.85
N GLY A 137 1.10 -15.22 -18.87
CA GLY A 137 0.65 -16.44 -18.23
C GLY A 137 1.08 -17.67 -19.03
N ARG A 138 1.41 -18.75 -18.32
CA ARG A 138 1.63 -20.08 -18.91
C ARG A 138 0.81 -21.13 -18.17
N PRO A 139 0.49 -22.26 -18.81
CA PRO A 139 -0.14 -23.38 -18.11
C PRO A 139 0.66 -23.80 -16.87
N LEU A 140 -0.06 -24.12 -15.79
CA LEU A 140 0.54 -24.77 -14.63
C LEU A 140 1.01 -26.17 -15.05
N GLN A 141 2.29 -26.48 -14.81
CA GLN A 141 2.85 -27.78 -15.18
C GLN A 141 2.40 -28.88 -14.20
N SER A 142 2.39 -30.13 -14.66
CA SER A 142 2.04 -31.26 -13.78
C SER A 142 3.04 -31.37 -12.63
N GLY A 143 2.53 -31.36 -11.39
CA GLY A 143 3.36 -31.39 -10.18
C GLY A 143 3.93 -30.05 -9.74
N GLU A 144 3.72 -28.97 -10.51
CA GLU A 144 4.17 -27.63 -10.15
C GLU A 144 3.32 -27.02 -9.03
N THR A 145 3.99 -26.36 -8.10
CA THR A 145 3.47 -25.67 -6.93
C THR A 145 3.99 -24.24 -6.86
N ILE A 146 3.47 -23.47 -5.91
CA ILE A 146 3.92 -22.10 -5.66
C ILE A 146 5.39 -22.03 -5.19
N ASN A 147 5.93 -23.13 -4.66
CA ASN A 147 7.26 -23.16 -4.07
C ASN A 147 8.38 -23.49 -5.07
N ASP A 148 8.04 -24.08 -6.21
CA ASP A 148 8.98 -24.41 -7.29
C ASP A 148 9.52 -23.18 -8.03
#